data_AF-A0AAJ0H776-F1
#
_entry.id   AF-A0AAJ0H776-F1
#
_cell.length_a   1.000
_cell.length_b   1.000
_cell.length_c   1.000
_cell.angle_alpha   90.00
_cell.angle_beta   90.00
_cell.angle_gamma   90.00
#
_symmetry.space_group_name_H-M   'P 1'
#
loop_
_entity.id
_entity.type
_entity.pdbx_description
1 polymer ?
#
loop_
_entity_poly.entity_id
_entity_poly.type
_entity_poly.pdbx_seq_one_letter_code
_entity_poly.pdbx_strand_id
1 'polypeptide(L)'
;MASGQVIAQISRSDLITRLRPASKKITELKHLASYNWLDRSKPTILVPGSPPRWSPPSGRPPRLEPDSGLVYIDQNAARNPRYPLEPLFRALYVEQPEFDIQNVDLVSDRNNIRKLLRFVQGSSKGAFQIRVEIAGENTALFTRVEAKATEYVQGFQGYGRNFEKAYTKKDDRSSSHHRIVGYSFGGMKCIVRHETDGYVSEKGPAAVTHSLSGAIKGLSISESRSDNPINNMAATMVETSGTVVDLASTLEIKTRAASREVDMAETLPQLWISQTPKLVVGYHRNGVFDNFQLREMTDAINRWEELHQSDIGNLACLLTEIIAAVKRGGNRRAVVSYTGGPNLIIVPDNGFPALPKDLHARWEGLKHQRFRQFFRRMPTDISDYRVLFRAPASLPINVLAGGNVRGIMDDMRRGKDDWDPDEGREIDGLKGLARDSAFRLLYLFLVQESWHVGDQKAAYNAALFAVSHPRIFRYRTLEMNLDKWSSGSSSSDEDMTTEGEVLYDSNDSYFYYSGLSD
;
A
#
# COMPACT_ATOMS: atom_id res chain seq x y z
N MET A 1 -16.65 31.50 0.57
CA MET A 1 -16.11 30.20 1.03
C MET A 1 -17.30 29.36 1.43
N ALA A 2 -17.65 28.32 0.67
CA ALA A 2 -18.72 27.40 1.09
C ALA A 2 -18.29 26.74 2.41
N SER A 3 -19.15 26.79 3.43
CA SER A 3 -18.87 26.17 4.73
C SER A 3 -18.83 24.65 4.56
N GLY A 4 -17.65 24.11 4.26
CA GLY A 4 -17.43 22.67 4.28
C GLY A 4 -17.71 22.15 5.69
N GLN A 5 -18.62 21.19 5.81
CA GLN A 5 -18.94 20.54 7.07
C GLN A 5 -17.66 20.03 7.74
N VAL A 6 -17.34 20.50 8.94
CA VAL A 6 -16.16 20.03 9.69
C VAL A 6 -16.44 18.62 10.20
N ILE A 7 -15.54 17.66 9.92
CA ILE A 7 -15.64 16.28 10.43
C ILE A 7 -15.30 16.27 11.92
N ALA A 8 -14.20 16.94 12.29
CA ALA A 8 -13.74 17.03 13.65
C ALA A 8 -12.80 18.22 13.85
N GLN A 9 -12.75 18.69 15.09
CA GLN A 9 -11.71 19.58 15.58
C GLN A 9 -11.02 18.87 16.73
N ILE A 10 -9.69 18.77 16.69
CA ILE A 10 -8.87 18.12 17.72
C ILE A 10 -8.02 19.20 18.39
N SER A 11 -8.27 19.47 19.67
CA SER A 11 -7.43 20.37 20.47
C SER A 11 -6.25 19.62 21.06
N ARG A 12 -5.07 20.25 21.07
CA ARG A 12 -3.88 19.74 21.73
C ARG A 12 -4.10 19.47 23.23
N SER A 13 -4.94 20.27 23.89
CA SER A 13 -5.29 20.08 25.31
C SER A 13 -6.00 18.76 25.57
N ASP A 14 -6.79 18.30 24.60
CA ASP A 14 -7.69 17.15 24.78
C ASP A 14 -6.90 15.84 24.74
N LEU A 15 -5.78 15.83 24.01
CA LEU A 15 -4.84 14.71 23.90
C LEU A 15 -4.22 14.32 25.25
N ILE A 16 -4.04 15.29 26.16
CA ILE A 16 -3.44 15.06 27.49
C ILE A 16 -4.39 14.23 28.38
N THR A 17 -5.69 14.26 28.10
CA THR A 17 -6.73 13.69 28.97
C THR A 17 -7.31 12.37 28.47
N ARG A 18 -7.00 11.95 27.23
CA ARG A 18 -7.68 10.84 26.57
C ARG A 18 -6.69 9.85 25.97
N LEU A 19 -6.92 8.59 26.32
CA LEU A 19 -6.18 7.40 25.90
C LEU A 19 -4.75 7.31 26.46
N ARG A 20 -4.45 6.17 27.08
CA ARG A 20 -3.05 5.78 27.35
C ARG A 20 -2.63 4.88 26.19
N PRO A 21 -1.72 5.32 25.31
CA PRO A 21 -1.29 4.50 24.19
C PRO A 21 -0.66 3.20 24.72
N ALA A 22 -0.92 2.09 24.03
CA ALA A 22 -0.48 0.76 24.45
C ALA A 22 1.06 0.65 24.53
N SER A 23 1.77 1.37 23.65
CA SER A 23 3.22 1.53 23.69
C SER A 23 3.60 2.94 23.28
N LYS A 24 4.58 3.51 23.97
CA LYS A 24 5.18 4.83 23.69
C LYS A 24 6.58 4.72 23.09
N LYS A 25 6.91 3.54 22.55
CA LYS A 25 8.17 3.25 21.88
C LYS A 25 7.92 2.80 20.45
N ILE A 26 8.88 3.07 19.58
CA ILE A 26 8.95 2.38 18.28
C ILE A 26 9.57 1.00 18.51
N THR A 27 8.91 -0.05 18.02
CA THR A 27 9.38 -1.44 18.12
C THR A 27 9.22 -2.17 16.79
N GLU A 28 9.79 -3.38 16.69
CA GLU A 28 9.62 -4.26 15.51
C GLU A 28 10.06 -3.61 14.18
N LEU A 29 11.11 -2.79 14.23
CA LEU A 29 11.66 -2.11 13.06
C LEU A 29 12.11 -3.12 12.00
N LYS A 30 11.64 -2.93 10.77
CA LYS A 30 11.98 -3.74 9.61
C LYS A 30 12.18 -2.85 8.39
N HIS A 31 13.17 -3.20 7.58
CA HIS A 31 13.22 -2.73 6.20
C HIS A 31 12.12 -3.45 5.41
N LEU A 32 11.31 -2.68 4.66
CA LEU A 32 10.27 -3.26 3.80
C LEU A 32 10.63 -3.17 2.31
N ALA A 33 11.07 -1.99 1.87
CA ALA A 33 11.50 -1.73 0.51
C ALA A 33 12.25 -0.40 0.40
N SER A 34 12.77 -0.11 -0.77
CA SER A 34 13.37 1.18 -1.11
C SER A 34 13.32 1.45 -2.60
N TYR A 35 13.47 2.71 -2.98
CA TYR A 35 13.56 3.09 -4.38
C TYR A 35 14.37 4.37 -4.59
N ASN A 36 14.92 4.52 -5.79
CA ASN A 36 15.43 5.79 -6.26
C ASN A 36 14.53 6.36 -7.36
N TRP A 37 14.33 7.67 -7.38
CA TRP A 37 13.80 8.33 -8.57
C TRP A 37 14.87 8.42 -9.66
N LEU A 38 14.54 8.00 -10.87
CA LEU A 38 15.42 8.13 -12.02
C LEU A 38 15.14 9.41 -12.83
N ASP A 39 16.19 10.00 -13.39
CA ASP A 39 16.08 11.12 -14.32
C ASP A 39 15.65 10.63 -15.71
N ARG A 40 14.35 10.34 -15.82
CA ARG A 40 13.63 9.91 -17.03
C ARG A 40 12.51 10.88 -17.36
N SER A 41 12.10 10.89 -18.63
CA SER A 41 10.95 11.69 -19.10
C SER A 41 9.62 11.22 -18.51
N LYS A 42 9.49 9.91 -18.24
CA LYS A 42 8.35 9.32 -17.53
C LYS A 42 8.70 9.08 -16.05
N PRO A 43 7.74 9.21 -15.13
CA PRO A 43 7.96 8.87 -13.72
C PRO A 43 8.46 7.43 -13.60
N THR A 44 9.73 7.27 -13.22
CA THR A 44 10.40 5.96 -13.19
C THR A 44 11.20 5.82 -11.90
N ILE A 45 11.04 4.69 -11.23
CA ILE A 45 11.79 4.33 -10.03
C ILE A 45 12.67 3.11 -10.26
N LEU A 46 13.83 3.09 -9.60
CA LEU A 46 14.70 1.92 -9.50
C LEU A 46 14.44 1.21 -8.17
N VAL A 47 14.22 -0.11 -8.21
CA VAL A 47 13.87 -0.94 -7.05
C VAL A 47 14.73 -2.23 -7.01
N PRO A 48 15.32 -2.62 -5.87
CA PRO A 48 15.52 -1.79 -4.69
C PRO A 48 16.34 -0.55 -5.05
N GLY A 49 16.11 0.55 -4.34
CA GLY A 49 16.98 1.71 -4.43
C GLY A 49 18.24 1.55 -3.58
N SER A 50 19.28 2.32 -3.87
CA SER A 50 20.45 2.49 -3.01
C SER A 50 20.69 3.97 -2.71
N PRO A 51 20.85 4.37 -1.43
CA PRO A 51 21.24 5.73 -1.09
C PRO A 51 22.70 6.00 -1.51
N PRO A 52 23.12 7.28 -1.63
CA PRO A 52 24.50 7.61 -1.94
C PRO A 52 25.48 7.03 -0.91
N ARG A 53 26.59 6.46 -1.36
CA ARG A 53 27.65 5.99 -0.45
C ARG A 53 28.44 7.18 0.07
N TRP A 54 28.58 7.30 1.38
CA TRP A 54 29.49 8.25 2.02
C TRP A 54 30.92 8.05 1.49
N SER A 55 31.50 9.11 0.95
CA SER A 55 32.78 9.07 0.23
C SER A 55 33.43 10.46 0.24
N PRO A 56 33.87 10.96 1.41
CA PRO A 56 34.52 12.27 1.50
C PRO A 56 35.78 12.33 0.61
N PRO A 57 36.12 13.50 0.04
CA PRO A 57 37.34 13.66 -0.76
C PRO A 57 38.60 13.31 0.05
N SER A 58 39.52 12.55 -0.55
CA SER A 58 40.77 12.10 0.11
C SER A 58 41.87 13.18 0.17
N GLY A 59 41.66 14.31 -0.52
CA GLY A 59 42.63 15.41 -0.61
C GLY A 59 42.14 16.69 0.05
N ARG A 60 42.66 17.84 -0.39
CA ARG A 60 42.21 19.15 0.09
C ARG A 60 40.70 19.31 -0.17
N PRO A 61 39.89 19.63 0.86
CA PRO A 61 38.46 19.87 0.68
C PRO A 61 38.21 20.95 -0.39
N PRO A 62 37.37 20.67 -1.39
CA PRO A 62 37.00 21.69 -2.36
C PRO A 62 36.20 22.78 -1.67
N ARG A 63 36.31 24.01 -2.17
CA ARG A 63 35.35 25.06 -1.82
C ARG A 63 34.07 24.81 -2.61
N LEU A 64 32.97 24.63 -1.90
CA LEU A 64 31.66 24.41 -2.51
C LEU A 64 30.96 25.74 -2.76
N GLU A 65 30.26 25.82 -3.89
CA GLU A 65 29.33 26.92 -4.15
C GLU A 65 28.07 26.78 -3.28
N PRO A 66 27.44 27.90 -2.89
CA PRO A 66 26.13 27.86 -2.27
C PRO A 66 25.10 27.09 -3.10
N ASP A 67 24.19 26.44 -2.40
CA ASP A 67 23.05 25.76 -2.97
C ASP A 67 22.18 26.75 -3.77
N SER A 68 21.96 26.47 -5.06
CA SER A 68 21.16 27.29 -5.96
C SER A 68 20.29 26.44 -6.89
N GLY A 69 19.42 27.08 -7.67
CA GLY A 69 18.60 26.44 -8.70
C GLY A 69 17.35 25.75 -8.17
N LEU A 70 16.75 24.91 -9.03
CA LEU A 70 15.51 24.18 -8.72
C LEU A 70 15.74 23.09 -7.66
N VAL A 71 14.85 23.05 -6.67
CA VAL A 71 14.88 22.11 -5.55
C VAL A 71 13.51 21.47 -5.41
N TYR A 72 13.47 20.20 -5.05
CA TYR A 72 12.23 19.53 -4.67
C TYR A 72 11.93 19.79 -3.19
N ILE A 73 10.74 20.32 -2.92
CA ILE A 73 10.17 20.35 -1.56
C ILE A 73 9.54 18.99 -1.27
N ASP A 74 8.80 18.46 -2.25
CA ASP A 74 8.25 17.11 -2.27
C ASP A 74 8.46 16.52 -3.66
N GLN A 75 9.52 15.73 -3.82
CA GLN A 75 9.85 15.15 -5.10
C GLN A 75 8.83 14.10 -5.55
N ASN A 76 8.19 13.39 -4.62
CA ASN A 76 7.18 12.41 -4.98
C ASN A 76 5.95 13.08 -5.57
N ALA A 77 5.50 14.20 -4.98
CA ALA A 77 4.44 15.02 -5.55
C ALA A 77 4.88 15.76 -6.83
N ALA A 78 6.16 16.09 -6.99
CA ALA A 78 6.65 16.72 -8.22
C ALA A 78 6.71 15.72 -9.40
N ARG A 79 7.12 14.48 -9.14
CA ARG A 79 7.27 13.42 -10.16
C ARG A 79 5.95 12.72 -10.44
N ASN A 80 5.09 12.55 -9.45
CA ASN A 80 3.75 12.00 -9.58
C ASN A 80 2.74 12.83 -8.77
N PRO A 81 2.29 13.98 -9.29
CA PRO A 81 1.36 14.88 -8.58
C PRO A 81 0.02 14.24 -8.25
N ARG A 82 -0.41 13.26 -9.06
CA ARG A 82 -1.70 12.60 -8.88
C ARG A 82 -1.64 11.56 -7.75
N TYR A 83 -0.56 10.79 -7.67
CA TYR A 83 -0.38 9.71 -6.70
C TYR A 83 0.99 9.75 -6.01
N PRO A 84 1.25 10.72 -5.11
CA PRO A 84 2.56 10.84 -4.45
C PRO A 84 2.96 9.62 -3.61
N LEU A 85 1.99 8.79 -3.19
CA LEU A 85 2.24 7.54 -2.46
C LEU A 85 2.46 6.33 -3.38
N GLU A 86 2.11 6.39 -4.67
CA GLU A 86 2.23 5.24 -5.58
C GLU A 86 3.64 4.60 -5.58
N PRO A 87 4.75 5.36 -5.68
CA PRO A 87 6.09 4.77 -5.71
C PRO A 87 6.41 3.89 -4.49
N LEU A 88 5.88 4.25 -3.32
CA LEU A 88 6.04 3.47 -2.09
C LEU A 88 5.47 2.06 -2.28
N PHE A 89 4.22 1.97 -2.74
CA PHE A 89 3.55 0.68 -2.92
C PHE A 89 4.10 -0.12 -4.10
N ARG A 90 4.51 0.57 -5.19
CA ARG A 90 5.18 -0.07 -6.32
C ARG A 90 6.47 -0.76 -5.86
N ALA A 91 7.31 -0.06 -5.11
CA ALA A 91 8.54 -0.63 -4.55
C ALA A 91 8.24 -1.77 -3.56
N LEU A 92 7.28 -1.57 -2.65
CA LEU A 92 6.87 -2.58 -1.67
C LEU A 92 6.49 -3.90 -2.33
N TYR A 93 5.64 -3.89 -3.36
CA TYR A 93 5.18 -5.13 -4.01
C TYR A 93 6.18 -5.73 -5.00
N VAL A 94 7.26 -5.02 -5.33
CA VAL A 94 8.37 -5.58 -6.11
C VAL A 94 9.30 -6.37 -5.18
N GLU A 95 9.66 -5.80 -4.03
CA GLU A 95 10.54 -6.46 -3.06
C GLU A 95 9.81 -7.48 -2.19
N GLN A 96 8.53 -7.23 -1.90
CA GLN A 96 7.66 -8.07 -1.06
C GLN A 96 6.32 -8.34 -1.78
N PRO A 97 6.30 -9.20 -2.82
CA PRO A 97 5.10 -9.43 -3.64
C PRO A 97 3.86 -9.89 -2.87
N GLU A 98 4.09 -10.63 -1.79
CA GLU A 98 3.07 -11.22 -0.91
C GLU A 98 2.82 -10.40 0.37
N PHE A 99 3.27 -9.14 0.43
CA PHE A 99 3.08 -8.30 1.60
C PHE A 99 1.58 -8.10 1.90
N ASP A 100 1.18 -8.47 3.12
CA ASP A 100 -0.18 -8.26 3.62
C ASP A 100 -0.36 -6.82 4.10
N ILE A 101 -0.92 -5.99 3.22
CA ILE A 101 -1.21 -4.59 3.51
C ILE A 101 -2.47 -4.40 4.38
N GLN A 102 -3.34 -5.41 4.48
CA GLN A 102 -4.56 -5.32 5.28
C GLN A 102 -4.26 -5.26 6.79
N ASN A 103 -3.09 -5.79 7.18
CA ASN A 103 -2.58 -5.78 8.55
C ASN A 103 -1.77 -4.51 8.90
N VAL A 104 -1.90 -3.44 8.12
CA VAL A 104 -1.23 -2.15 8.37
C VAL A 104 -2.28 -1.12 8.77
N ASP A 105 -2.00 -0.38 9.84
CA ASP A 105 -2.91 0.64 10.36
C ASP A 105 -2.63 2.03 9.76
N LEU A 106 -1.35 2.36 9.56
CA LEU A 106 -0.92 3.68 9.10
C LEU A 106 0.18 3.56 8.04
N VAL A 107 0.00 4.24 6.91
CA VAL A 107 1.05 4.50 5.92
C VAL A 107 1.27 6.01 5.85
N SER A 108 2.50 6.47 6.04
CA SER A 108 2.80 7.90 6.09
C SER A 108 4.22 8.24 5.63
N ASP A 109 4.45 9.51 5.34
CA ASP A 109 5.78 10.08 5.21
C ASP A 109 6.30 10.53 6.58
N ARG A 110 7.62 10.41 6.82
CA ARG A 110 8.31 10.99 7.99
C ARG A 110 7.97 12.46 8.18
N ASN A 111 7.78 13.21 7.09
CA ASN A 111 7.40 14.61 7.11
C ASN A 111 6.06 14.86 7.83
N ASN A 112 5.04 14.05 7.52
CA ASN A 112 3.71 14.18 8.12
C ASN A 112 3.74 13.90 9.61
N ILE A 113 4.43 12.82 10.02
CA ILE A 113 4.61 12.49 11.44
C ILE A 113 5.37 13.60 12.16
N ARG A 114 6.41 14.19 11.54
CA ARG A 114 7.15 15.32 12.13
C ARG A 114 6.28 16.56 12.30
N LYS A 115 5.41 16.89 11.33
CA LYS A 115 4.46 18.02 11.42
C LYS A 115 3.50 17.81 12.60
N LEU A 116 2.95 16.61 12.74
CA LEU A 116 2.06 16.26 13.85
C LEU A 116 2.79 16.25 15.21
N LEU A 117 4.04 15.78 15.26
CA LEU A 117 4.87 15.83 16.46
C LEU A 117 5.12 17.28 16.91
N ARG A 118 5.46 18.17 15.97
CA ARG A 118 5.60 19.61 16.27
C ARG A 118 4.29 20.25 16.72
N PHE A 119 3.15 19.78 16.22
CA PHE A 119 1.84 20.26 16.68
C PHE A 119 1.62 19.89 18.15
N VAL A 120 1.83 18.62 18.54
CA VAL A 120 1.66 18.19 19.95
C VAL A 120 2.67 18.85 20.88
N GLN A 121 3.87 19.17 20.41
CA GLN A 121 4.89 19.93 21.15
C GLN A 121 4.61 21.43 21.22
N GLY A 122 3.68 21.95 20.39
CA GLY A 122 3.47 23.39 20.26
C GLY A 122 4.59 24.17 19.60
N SER A 123 5.47 23.48 18.88
CA SER A 123 6.64 24.04 18.19
C SER A 123 6.40 24.23 16.69
N SER A 124 5.17 24.05 16.20
CA SER A 124 4.81 24.24 14.79
C SER A 124 4.99 25.69 14.37
N LYS A 125 5.86 25.93 13.38
CA LYS A 125 6.24 27.27 12.90
C LYS A 125 5.34 27.81 11.78
N GLY A 126 4.47 26.98 11.21
CA GLY A 126 3.65 27.37 10.07
C GLY A 126 2.48 26.43 9.85
N ALA A 127 1.54 26.90 9.03
CA ALA A 127 0.39 26.11 8.62
C ALA A 127 0.84 24.88 7.82
N PHE A 128 0.09 23.79 7.95
CA PHE A 128 0.31 22.60 7.13
C PHE A 128 -0.99 21.86 6.86
N GLN A 129 -0.96 21.04 5.82
CA GLN A 129 -2.04 20.13 5.50
C GLN A 129 -1.51 18.72 5.30
N ILE A 130 -2.36 17.73 5.60
CA ILE A 130 -2.13 16.32 5.33
C ILE A 130 -3.44 15.76 4.77
N ARG A 131 -3.39 15.11 3.61
CA ARG A 131 -4.54 14.36 3.08
C ARG A 131 -4.55 12.98 3.70
N VAL A 132 -5.70 12.54 4.18
CA VAL A 132 -5.88 11.24 4.84
C VAL A 132 -7.00 10.50 4.13
N GLU A 133 -6.73 9.27 3.73
CA GLU A 133 -7.71 8.34 3.18
C GLU A 133 -7.70 7.04 3.97
N ILE A 134 -8.87 6.44 4.23
CA ILE A 134 -8.95 5.09 4.79
C ILE A 134 -9.15 4.08 3.67
N ALA A 135 -8.08 3.38 3.31
CA ALA A 135 -8.08 2.30 2.33
C ALA A 135 -8.56 0.98 2.97
N GLY A 136 -9.43 0.27 2.25
CA GLY A 136 -10.11 -0.92 2.78
C GLY A 136 -10.86 -0.62 4.07
N GLU A 137 -10.78 -1.53 5.03
CA GLU A 137 -11.50 -1.41 6.30
C GLU A 137 -10.80 -0.48 7.29
N ASN A 138 -9.46 -0.49 7.33
CA ASN A 138 -8.74 0.09 8.47
C ASN A 138 -7.51 0.93 8.16
N THR A 139 -6.85 0.76 7.02
CA THR A 139 -5.53 1.36 6.79
C THR A 139 -5.63 2.83 6.43
N ALA A 140 -5.01 3.70 7.21
CA ALA A 140 -4.96 5.12 6.92
C ALA A 140 -3.74 5.49 6.08
N LEU A 141 -3.98 6.17 4.95
CA LEU A 141 -2.97 6.66 4.02
C LEU A 141 -2.79 8.16 4.21
N PHE A 142 -1.69 8.57 4.83
CA PHE A 142 -1.35 9.98 5.08
C PHE A 142 -0.47 10.49 3.94
N THR A 143 -1.06 11.24 3.03
CA THR A 143 -0.37 11.86 1.89
C THR A 143 0.10 13.25 2.27
N ARG A 144 1.40 13.51 2.07
CA ARG A 144 1.99 14.83 2.26
C ARG A 144 1.35 15.86 1.32
N VAL A 145 1.04 17.04 1.86
CA VAL A 145 0.61 18.20 1.07
C VAL A 145 1.59 19.34 1.32
N GLU A 146 2.06 19.94 0.23
CA GLU A 146 2.92 21.13 0.22
C GLU A 146 2.30 22.16 -0.73
N ALA A 147 2.45 23.45 -0.39
CA ALA A 147 1.94 24.53 -1.25
C ALA A 147 2.62 24.54 -2.64
N LYS A 148 3.87 24.08 -2.69
CA LYS A 148 4.65 23.89 -3.91
C LYS A 148 5.42 22.58 -3.80
N ALA A 149 5.45 21.80 -4.88
CA ALA A 149 6.26 20.58 -4.93
C ALA A 149 7.76 20.90 -5.18
N THR A 150 8.05 22.06 -5.77
CA THR A 150 9.40 22.56 -6.05
C THR A 150 9.55 24.03 -5.68
N GLU A 151 10.78 24.43 -5.38
CA GLU A 151 11.17 25.82 -5.14
C GLU A 151 12.42 26.14 -5.95
N TYR A 152 12.53 27.39 -6.41
CA TYR A 152 13.76 27.88 -7.01
C TYR A 152 14.53 28.69 -5.97
N VAL A 153 15.68 28.17 -5.55
CA VAL A 153 16.53 28.84 -4.57
C VAL A 153 17.33 29.94 -5.27
N GLN A 154 17.02 31.19 -4.90
CA GLN A 154 17.81 32.38 -5.21
C GLN A 154 18.49 32.90 -3.95
N GLY A 155 19.76 33.30 -4.07
CA GLY A 155 20.57 33.75 -2.92
C GLY A 155 21.10 32.60 -2.06
N PHE A 156 21.68 32.96 -0.91
CA PHE A 156 22.36 32.00 -0.02
C PHE A 156 21.36 31.26 0.88
N GLN A 157 21.19 29.95 0.66
CA GLN A 157 20.38 29.05 1.53
C GLN A 157 21.22 28.01 2.28
N GLY A 158 22.54 28.00 2.08
CA GLY A 158 23.47 27.02 2.65
C GLY A 158 24.23 26.25 1.58
N TYR A 159 24.77 25.10 1.97
CA TYR A 159 25.65 24.27 1.15
C TYR A 159 25.26 22.78 1.21
N GLY A 160 24.07 22.44 1.74
CA GLY A 160 23.69 21.06 2.05
C GLY A 160 23.71 20.16 0.83
N ARG A 161 23.04 20.57 -0.25
CA ARG A 161 22.89 19.76 -1.47
C ARG A 161 24.22 19.62 -2.19
N ASN A 162 24.99 20.71 -2.31
CA ASN A 162 26.31 20.65 -2.93
C ASN A 162 27.30 19.87 -2.07
N PHE A 163 27.17 19.88 -0.74
CA PHE A 163 27.95 19.03 0.16
C PHE A 163 27.63 17.56 -0.03
N GLU A 164 26.35 17.18 -0.04
CA GLU A 164 25.92 15.80 -0.34
C GLU A 164 26.49 15.32 -1.67
N LYS A 165 26.37 16.12 -2.74
CA LYS A 165 26.94 15.80 -4.06
C LYS A 165 28.46 15.60 -4.02
N ALA A 166 29.18 16.42 -3.27
CA ALA A 166 30.65 16.37 -3.23
C ALA A 166 31.21 15.29 -2.29
N TYR A 167 30.45 14.88 -1.26
CA TYR A 167 30.90 13.97 -0.20
C TYR A 167 30.25 12.59 -0.27
N THR A 168 29.42 12.33 -1.27
CA THR A 168 28.83 11.02 -1.53
C THR A 168 29.03 10.57 -2.97
N LYS A 169 28.93 9.26 -3.21
CA LYS A 169 28.92 8.66 -4.55
C LYS A 169 27.62 7.92 -4.76
N LYS A 170 26.87 8.29 -5.80
CA LYS A 170 25.59 7.68 -6.17
C LYS A 170 25.63 7.12 -7.58
N ASP A 171 24.60 6.38 -7.96
CA ASP A 171 24.31 6.08 -9.36
C ASP A 171 23.95 7.38 -10.09
N ASP A 172 24.61 7.67 -11.21
CA ASP A 172 24.41 8.89 -11.99
C ASP A 172 22.98 9.02 -12.56
N ARG A 173 22.24 7.91 -12.65
CA ARG A 173 20.84 7.90 -13.08
C ARG A 173 19.87 8.33 -11.97
N SER A 174 20.31 8.30 -10.72
CA SER A 174 19.50 8.50 -9.52
C SER A 174 19.47 9.96 -9.08
N SER A 175 18.27 10.48 -8.82
CA SER A 175 18.07 11.84 -8.32
C SER A 175 17.92 11.91 -6.79
N SER A 176 17.26 10.92 -6.17
CA SER A 176 17.09 10.79 -4.72
C SER A 176 16.89 9.34 -4.33
N HIS A 177 16.97 9.05 -3.03
CA HIS A 177 16.68 7.74 -2.47
C HIS A 177 15.61 7.82 -1.40
N HIS A 178 14.61 6.95 -1.50
CA HIS A 178 13.55 6.80 -0.51
C HIS A 178 13.56 5.39 0.07
N ARG A 179 13.55 5.32 1.40
CA ARG A 179 13.45 4.09 2.17
C ARG A 179 12.04 3.96 2.73
N ILE A 180 11.59 2.71 2.84
CA ILE A 180 10.29 2.32 3.39
C ILE A 180 10.56 1.35 4.53
N VAL A 181 10.25 1.78 5.74
CA VAL A 181 10.38 0.97 6.96
C VAL A 181 9.01 0.61 7.51
N GLY A 182 8.92 -0.54 8.15
CA GLY A 182 7.78 -0.98 8.94
C GLY A 182 8.16 -1.00 10.41
N TYR A 183 7.28 -0.53 11.29
CA TYR A 183 7.46 -0.65 12.73
C TYR A 183 6.12 -0.54 13.47
N SER A 184 6.11 -0.95 14.73
CA SER A 184 4.97 -0.80 15.64
C SER A 184 5.14 0.48 16.47
N PHE A 185 4.10 1.32 16.53
CA PHE A 185 4.10 2.57 17.28
C PHE A 185 2.70 2.93 17.78
N GLY A 186 2.54 3.26 19.07
CA GLY A 186 1.24 3.69 19.60
C GLY A 186 0.15 2.61 19.57
N GLY A 187 0.53 1.33 19.41
CA GLY A 187 -0.40 0.22 19.16
C GLY A 187 -0.80 0.05 17.69
N MET A 188 -0.22 0.84 16.77
CA MET A 188 -0.45 0.77 15.32
C MET A 188 0.73 0.11 14.62
N LYS A 189 0.45 -0.69 13.58
CA LYS A 189 1.43 -1.13 12.60
C LYS A 189 1.59 -0.06 11.54
N CYS A 190 2.78 0.53 11.49
CA CYS A 190 3.11 1.68 10.66
C CYS A 190 4.03 1.26 9.51
N ILE A 191 3.75 1.80 8.32
CA ILE A 191 4.71 1.92 7.22
C ILE A 191 5.10 3.38 7.09
N VAL A 192 6.39 3.67 7.14
CA VAL A 192 6.92 5.04 7.05
C VAL A 192 7.93 5.15 5.92
N ARG A 193 7.66 6.08 4.99
CA ARG A 193 8.60 6.48 3.95
C ARG A 193 9.43 7.68 4.40
N HIS A 194 10.73 7.66 4.10
CA HIS A 194 11.59 8.81 4.24
C HIS A 194 12.68 8.85 3.17
N GLU A 195 13.17 10.04 2.86
CA GLU A 195 14.43 10.19 2.12
C GLU A 195 15.60 9.76 3.02
N THR A 196 16.65 9.18 2.42
CA THR A 196 17.89 8.83 3.14
C THR A 196 19.08 9.42 2.40
N ASP A 197 19.85 10.25 3.10
CA ASP A 197 20.91 11.06 2.50
C ASP A 197 22.14 10.23 2.11
N GLY A 198 22.39 9.11 2.80
CA GLY A 198 23.47 8.22 2.43
C GLY A 198 23.60 6.96 3.27
N TYR A 199 24.71 6.24 3.06
CA TYR A 199 25.13 5.12 3.91
C TYR A 199 26.66 5.01 4.00
N VAL A 200 27.16 4.36 5.06
CA VAL A 200 28.57 4.00 5.22
C VAL A 200 28.77 2.54 4.83
N SER A 201 29.71 2.24 3.92
CA SER A 201 30.11 0.86 3.62
C SER A 201 31.19 0.44 4.61
N GLU A 202 30.91 -0.51 5.50
CA GLU A 202 31.92 -1.10 6.41
C GLU A 202 32.91 -2.02 5.69
N LYS A 203 32.58 -2.43 4.46
CA LYS A 203 33.45 -3.19 3.58
C LYS A 203 34.01 -2.27 2.49
N GLY A 204 35.32 -2.31 2.27
CA GLY A 204 35.90 -1.97 0.95
C GLY A 204 35.24 -2.83 -0.15
N PRO A 205 35.48 -2.58 -1.44
CA PRO A 205 34.70 -3.19 -2.53
C PRO A 205 34.80 -4.71 -2.50
N ALA A 206 33.83 -5.36 -1.86
CA ALA A 206 33.58 -6.79 -1.99
C ALA A 206 32.58 -6.92 -3.12
N ALA A 207 33.05 -7.40 -4.27
CA ALA A 207 32.18 -7.91 -5.31
C ALA A 207 31.33 -9.02 -4.70
N VAL A 208 30.08 -8.71 -4.39
CA VAL A 208 29.11 -9.74 -4.00
C VAL A 208 28.69 -10.41 -5.30
N THR A 209 29.13 -11.64 -5.47
CA THR A 209 28.67 -12.57 -6.50
C THR A 209 27.16 -12.77 -6.34
N HIS A 210 26.39 -12.01 -7.10
CA HIS A 210 24.96 -12.26 -7.24
C HIS A 210 24.77 -13.61 -7.95
N SER A 211 24.19 -14.56 -7.22
CA SER A 211 23.60 -15.76 -7.80
C SER A 211 22.60 -15.34 -8.89
N LEU A 212 22.88 -15.76 -10.12
CA LEU A 212 22.14 -15.49 -11.36
C LEU A 212 20.66 -15.94 -11.32
N SER A 213 20.22 -16.58 -10.23
CA SER A 213 18.86 -17.08 -10.06
C SER A 213 17.79 -15.98 -9.92
N GLY A 214 18.17 -14.76 -9.48
CA GLY A 214 17.24 -13.63 -9.35
C GLY A 214 16.93 -12.91 -10.67
N ALA A 215 17.89 -12.87 -11.60
CA ALA A 215 17.76 -12.11 -12.85
C ALA A 215 16.87 -12.82 -13.89
N ILE A 216 16.70 -14.14 -13.79
CA ILE A 216 15.90 -14.91 -14.76
C ILE A 216 14.39 -14.85 -14.45
N LYS A 217 13.99 -14.48 -13.22
CA LYS A 217 12.57 -14.31 -12.86
C LYS A 217 11.92 -13.01 -13.41
N GLY A 218 12.73 -12.06 -13.88
CA GLY A 218 12.27 -10.82 -14.51
C GLY A 218 12.02 -10.93 -16.02
N LEU A 219 12.37 -12.06 -16.64
CA LEU A 219 12.19 -12.30 -18.07
C LEU A 219 10.94 -13.16 -18.33
N SER A 220 9.77 -12.58 -18.08
CA SER A 220 8.50 -13.09 -18.60
C SER A 220 7.71 -11.93 -19.22
N ILE A 221 8.07 -11.58 -20.46
CA ILE A 221 7.25 -10.73 -21.34
C ILE A 221 6.97 -11.49 -22.63
N SER A 222 5.74 -11.97 -22.74
CA SER A 222 4.88 -12.11 -23.94
C SER A 222 3.54 -12.59 -23.38
N GLU A 223 2.34 -12.14 -23.74
CA GLU A 223 1.71 -11.53 -24.92
C GLU A 223 0.59 -10.60 -24.38
N SER A 224 -0.11 -9.70 -25.07
CA SER A 224 -0.43 -9.44 -26.47
C SER A 224 -0.85 -7.97 -26.55
N ARG A 225 -0.54 -7.29 -27.65
CA ARG A 225 -1.00 -5.91 -27.92
C ARG A 225 -2.51 -5.93 -28.15
N SER A 226 -3.27 -5.25 -27.28
CA SER A 226 -4.53 -4.62 -27.67
C SER A 226 -4.35 -3.11 -27.54
N ASP A 227 -4.26 -2.45 -28.69
CA ASP A 227 -4.25 -1.00 -28.80
C ASP A 227 -5.62 -0.46 -28.38
N ASN A 228 -5.65 0.29 -27.27
CA ASN A 228 -6.63 1.33 -27.02
C ASN A 228 -5.92 2.44 -26.23
N PRO A 229 -5.79 3.66 -26.78
CA PRO A 229 -5.02 4.73 -26.16
C PRO A 229 -5.84 5.42 -25.07
N ILE A 230 -6.07 4.73 -23.95
CA ILE A 230 -6.48 5.40 -22.71
C ILE A 230 -5.20 5.88 -22.04
N ASN A 231 -4.82 7.12 -22.37
CA ASN A 231 -3.90 8.04 -21.70
C ASN A 231 -3.25 7.52 -20.39
N ASN A 232 -2.29 6.59 -20.50
CA ASN A 232 -1.64 5.93 -19.37
C ASN A 232 -0.42 6.74 -18.88
N MET A 233 -0.60 8.05 -18.72
CA MET A 233 0.44 9.01 -18.28
C MET A 233 0.68 8.98 -16.76
N ALA A 234 -0.05 8.19 -15.98
CA ALA A 234 -0.07 8.26 -14.51
C ALA A 234 0.64 7.12 -13.79
N ALA A 235 1.00 6.01 -14.47
CA ALA A 235 1.63 4.88 -13.80
C ALA A 235 3.13 5.11 -13.60
N THR A 236 3.60 4.94 -12.38
CA THR A 236 5.04 4.98 -12.08
C THR A 236 5.70 3.72 -12.63
N MET A 237 6.67 3.88 -13.53
CA MET A 237 7.44 2.78 -14.12
C MET A 237 8.46 2.25 -13.11
N VAL A 238 8.74 0.96 -13.15
CA VAL A 238 9.69 0.28 -12.24
C VAL A 238 10.81 -0.37 -13.05
N GLU A 239 12.05 -0.04 -12.72
CA GLU A 239 13.27 -0.75 -13.14
C GLU A 239 13.80 -1.59 -11.97
N THR A 240 14.17 -2.86 -12.20
CA THR A 240 14.57 -3.80 -11.14
C THR A 240 16.05 -4.17 -11.20
N SER A 241 16.95 -3.23 -10.91
CA SER A 241 18.41 -3.45 -11.05
C SER A 241 19.27 -2.82 -9.95
N GLY A 242 18.70 -2.45 -8.80
CA GLY A 242 19.47 -1.82 -7.72
C GLY A 242 19.88 -2.78 -6.61
N THR A 243 20.39 -2.23 -5.51
CA THR A 243 20.95 -2.99 -4.38
C THR A 243 20.36 -2.56 -3.05
N VAL A 244 20.02 -3.53 -2.21
CA VAL A 244 19.54 -3.27 -0.84
C VAL A 244 20.71 -2.82 0.04
N VAL A 245 20.49 -1.75 0.80
CA VAL A 245 21.43 -1.25 1.81
C VAL A 245 20.90 -1.50 3.21
N ASP A 246 21.75 -2.01 4.10
CA ASP A 246 21.36 -2.32 5.48
C ASP A 246 20.96 -1.05 6.25
N LEU A 247 19.89 -1.13 7.05
CA LEU A 247 19.38 -0.04 7.88
C LEU A 247 20.46 0.46 8.86
N ALA A 248 21.24 -0.44 9.46
CA ALA A 248 22.32 -0.11 10.37
C ALA A 248 23.44 0.75 9.74
N SER A 249 23.52 0.76 8.41
CA SER A 249 24.54 1.51 7.65
C SER A 249 24.08 2.90 7.20
N THR A 250 22.78 3.18 7.27
CA THR A 250 22.20 4.43 6.76
C THR A 250 22.53 5.64 7.62
N LEU A 251 22.65 6.80 6.98
CA LEU A 251 22.97 8.06 7.65
C LEU A 251 22.11 9.22 7.14
N GLU A 252 21.93 10.20 8.02
CA GLU A 252 21.44 11.55 7.69
C GLU A 252 22.65 12.49 7.56
N ILE A 253 22.59 13.48 6.67
CA ILE A 253 23.60 14.51 6.49
C ILE A 253 23.04 15.87 6.93
N LYS A 254 23.85 16.61 7.67
CA LYS A 254 23.59 18.02 8.02
C LYS A 254 24.82 18.86 7.77
N THR A 255 24.62 20.10 7.36
CA THR A 255 25.70 21.09 7.23
C THR A 255 25.49 22.26 8.16
N ARG A 256 26.56 22.78 8.74
CA ARG A 256 26.53 23.97 9.61
C ARG A 256 27.77 24.83 9.40
N ALA A 257 27.63 26.14 9.64
CA ALA A 257 28.80 27.01 9.74
C ALA A 257 29.66 26.54 10.93
N ALA A 258 30.98 26.58 10.80
CA ALA A 258 31.92 26.11 11.84
C ALA A 258 31.77 26.85 13.18
N SER A 259 31.14 28.03 13.19
CA SER A 259 30.84 28.82 14.39
C SER A 259 29.50 28.46 15.05
N ARG A 260 28.78 27.45 14.55
CA ARG A 260 27.46 27.05 15.05
C ARG A 260 27.42 25.55 15.29
N GLU A 261 26.66 25.16 16.31
CA GLU A 261 26.38 23.75 16.57
C GLU A 261 25.20 23.26 15.73
N VAL A 262 25.14 21.94 15.54
CA VAL A 262 23.96 21.29 14.97
C VAL A 262 22.82 21.32 15.99
N ASP A 263 21.62 21.69 15.53
CA ASP A 263 20.43 21.69 16.37
C ASP A 263 19.95 20.25 16.56
N MET A 264 20.35 19.65 17.68
CA MET A 264 19.99 18.27 18.01
C MET A 264 18.50 18.15 18.36
N ALA A 265 17.87 19.18 18.91
CA ALA A 265 16.43 19.18 19.21
C ALA A 265 15.59 19.12 17.93
N GLU A 266 16.07 19.71 16.83
CA GLU A 266 15.44 19.60 15.51
C GLU A 266 15.85 18.35 14.72
N THR A 267 17.00 17.75 15.04
CA THR A 267 17.56 16.60 14.32
C THR A 267 17.06 15.27 14.88
N LEU A 268 17.08 15.08 16.20
CA LEU A 268 16.70 13.82 16.85
C LEU A 268 15.28 13.35 16.54
N PRO A 269 14.24 14.21 16.48
CA PRO A 269 12.90 13.76 16.10
C PRO A 269 12.86 13.18 14.69
N GLN A 270 13.67 13.70 13.76
CA GLN A 270 13.73 13.15 12.40
C GLN A 270 14.33 11.75 12.41
N LEU A 271 15.48 11.61 13.08
CA LEU A 271 16.19 10.34 13.22
C LEU A 271 15.37 9.30 13.97
N TRP A 272 14.60 9.71 14.98
CA TRP A 272 13.68 8.84 15.70
C TRP A 272 12.55 8.33 14.80
N ILE A 273 11.89 9.19 14.02
CA ILE A 273 10.81 8.74 13.12
C ILE A 273 11.35 7.81 12.01
N SER A 274 12.52 8.10 11.45
CA SER A 274 13.12 7.27 10.39
C SER A 274 13.94 6.09 10.92
N GLN A 275 14.20 6.04 12.23
CA GLN A 275 15.14 5.11 12.87
C GLN A 275 16.51 5.09 12.16
N THR A 276 17.01 6.27 11.79
CA THR A 276 18.30 6.41 11.09
C THR A 276 19.44 6.47 12.11
N PRO A 277 20.36 5.48 12.13
CA PRO A 277 21.28 5.27 13.25
C PRO A 277 22.51 6.17 13.21
N LYS A 278 22.84 6.79 12.07
CA LYS A 278 24.05 7.58 11.91
C LYS A 278 23.72 9.01 11.46
N LEU A 279 24.51 9.97 11.93
CA LEU A 279 24.44 11.37 11.52
C LEU A 279 25.83 11.84 11.12
N VAL A 280 25.93 12.39 9.91
CA VAL A 280 27.10 13.13 9.48
C VAL A 280 26.81 14.62 9.60
N VAL A 281 27.70 15.34 10.29
CA VAL A 281 27.66 16.81 10.34
C VAL A 281 28.90 17.39 9.67
N GLY A 282 28.72 18.04 8.53
CA GLY A 282 29.77 18.82 7.87
C GLY A 282 29.80 20.25 8.37
N TYR A 283 30.93 20.69 8.91
CA TYR A 283 31.15 22.08 9.33
C TYR A 283 31.94 22.83 8.28
N HIS A 284 31.48 24.04 7.92
CA HIS A 284 32.14 24.84 6.89
C HIS A 284 32.59 26.22 7.35
N ARG A 285 33.66 26.70 6.71
CA ARG A 285 34.05 28.13 6.68
C ARG A 285 33.92 28.61 5.23
N ASN A 286 32.91 29.42 4.94
CA ASN A 286 32.66 30.00 3.60
C ASN A 286 32.68 28.96 2.44
N GLY A 287 32.02 27.81 2.65
CA GLY A 287 31.89 26.74 1.67
C GLY A 287 33.02 25.70 1.68
N VAL A 288 34.07 25.88 2.50
CA VAL A 288 35.13 24.87 2.69
C VAL A 288 34.78 23.99 3.88
N PHE A 289 34.68 22.68 3.65
CA PHE A 289 34.32 21.66 4.65
C PHE A 289 35.54 20.82 5.06
N ASP A 290 36.37 21.38 5.92
CA ASP A 290 37.59 20.74 6.45
C ASP A 290 37.35 19.89 7.72
N ASN A 291 36.14 19.96 8.29
CA ASN A 291 35.75 19.22 9.48
C ASN A 291 34.37 18.59 9.26
N PHE A 292 34.29 17.27 9.38
CA PHE A 292 33.03 16.55 9.44
C PHE A 292 33.07 15.52 10.56
N GLN A 293 31.90 15.24 11.13
CA GLN A 293 31.75 14.30 12.23
C GLN A 293 30.72 13.25 11.84
N LEU A 294 31.14 11.99 11.76
CA LEU A 294 30.23 10.85 11.75
C LEU A 294 29.91 10.47 13.20
N ARG A 295 28.62 10.46 13.54
CA ARG A 295 28.13 10.20 14.88
C ARG A 295 27.19 9.00 14.86
N GLU A 296 27.42 8.06 15.76
CA GLU A 296 26.42 7.03 16.10
C GLU A 296 25.32 7.68 16.94
N MET A 297 24.07 7.48 16.52
CA MET A 297 22.91 8.19 17.04
C MET A 297 21.95 7.30 17.81
N THR A 298 22.07 5.98 17.73
CA THR A 298 21.16 5.02 18.37
C THR A 298 20.91 5.34 19.85
N ASP A 299 21.97 5.53 20.65
CA ASP A 299 21.82 5.85 22.08
C ASP A 299 21.19 7.23 22.33
N ALA A 300 21.47 8.20 21.46
CA ALA A 300 20.90 9.53 21.57
C ALA A 300 19.42 9.55 21.16
N ILE A 301 19.03 8.73 20.18
CA ILE A 301 17.64 8.51 19.77
C ILE A 301 16.87 7.84 20.92
N ASN A 302 17.43 6.80 21.53
CA ASN A 302 16.83 6.10 22.67
C ASN A 302 16.63 7.03 23.87
N ARG A 303 17.67 7.79 24.24
CA ARG A 303 17.56 8.81 25.31
C ARG A 303 16.55 9.90 24.99
N TRP A 304 16.48 10.34 23.74
CA TRP A 304 15.48 11.32 23.31
C TRP A 304 14.06 10.75 23.46
N GLU A 305 13.84 9.50 23.04
CA GLU A 305 12.55 8.82 23.19
C GLU A 305 12.13 8.75 24.67
N GLU A 306 13.04 8.38 25.56
CA GLU A 306 12.80 8.29 27.02
C GLU A 306 12.42 9.65 27.63
N LEU A 307 13.06 10.74 27.19
CA LEU A 307 12.80 12.09 27.71
C LEU A 307 11.50 12.70 27.16
N HIS A 308 11.00 12.25 26.01
CA HIS A 308 9.84 12.84 25.32
C HIS A 308 8.59 11.95 25.36
N GLN A 309 8.49 11.02 26.32
CA GLN A 309 7.37 10.06 26.43
C GLN A 309 5.98 10.71 26.54
N SER A 310 5.89 11.94 27.03
CA SER A 310 4.63 12.70 27.06
C SER A 310 4.20 13.09 25.64
N ASP A 311 5.08 13.78 24.90
CA ASP A 311 4.81 14.22 23.52
C ASP A 311 4.58 13.04 22.57
N ILE A 312 5.38 11.98 22.72
CA ILE A 312 5.25 10.76 21.93
C ILE A 312 3.90 10.08 22.21
N GLY A 313 3.46 10.08 23.47
CA GLY A 313 2.13 9.59 23.83
C GLY A 313 1.01 10.40 23.21
N ASN A 314 1.12 11.74 23.24
CA ASN A 314 0.16 12.65 22.61
C ASN A 314 0.13 12.48 21.09
N LEU A 315 1.27 12.23 20.45
CA LEU A 315 1.36 11.93 19.01
C LEU A 315 0.60 10.63 18.67
N ALA A 316 0.76 9.56 19.46
CA ALA A 316 0.04 8.31 19.24
C ALA A 316 -1.50 8.49 19.38
N CYS A 317 -1.92 9.26 20.38
CA CYS A 317 -3.34 9.60 20.58
C CYS A 317 -3.87 10.41 19.40
N LEU A 318 -3.12 11.43 18.96
CA LEU A 318 -3.49 12.27 17.84
C LEU A 318 -3.66 11.47 16.53
N LEU A 319 -2.73 10.56 16.23
CA LEU A 319 -2.84 9.70 15.06
C LEU A 319 -4.12 8.86 15.11
N THR A 320 -4.40 8.24 16.26
CA THR A 320 -5.61 7.45 16.50
C THR A 320 -6.88 8.30 16.31
N GLU A 321 -6.92 9.50 16.87
CA GLU A 321 -8.07 10.40 16.75
C GLU A 321 -8.31 10.89 15.33
N ILE A 322 -7.25 11.25 14.60
CA ILE A 322 -7.35 11.59 13.17
C ILE A 322 -7.94 10.41 12.40
N ILE A 323 -7.38 9.21 12.56
CA ILE A 323 -7.85 8.01 11.85
C ILE A 323 -9.32 7.74 12.18
N ALA A 324 -9.70 7.79 13.46
CA ALA A 324 -11.06 7.56 13.90
C ALA A 324 -12.04 8.62 13.36
N ALA A 325 -11.65 9.89 13.32
CA ALA A 325 -12.44 10.96 12.75
C ALA A 325 -12.70 10.75 11.25
N VAL A 326 -11.65 10.42 10.48
CA VAL A 326 -11.78 10.18 9.03
C VAL A 326 -12.59 8.93 8.74
N LYS A 327 -12.46 7.86 9.54
CA LYS A 327 -13.29 6.64 9.42
C LYS A 327 -14.79 6.91 9.58
N ARG A 328 -15.17 7.87 10.44
CA ARG A 328 -16.57 8.29 10.64
C ARG A 328 -17.09 9.24 9.56
N GLY A 329 -16.19 9.86 8.78
CA GLY A 329 -16.57 10.71 7.65
C GLY A 329 -17.12 9.88 6.49
N GLY A 330 -18.19 10.36 5.83
CA GLY A 330 -18.92 9.57 4.82
C GLY A 330 -18.09 9.09 3.65
N ASN A 331 -17.19 9.93 3.12
CA ASN A 331 -16.30 9.59 2.00
C ASN A 331 -14.96 8.94 2.42
N ARG A 332 -14.76 8.72 3.73
CA ARG A 332 -13.53 8.17 4.34
C ARG A 332 -12.23 8.84 3.88
N ARG A 333 -12.33 10.12 3.48
CA ARG A 333 -11.24 10.96 2.98
C ARG A 333 -11.35 12.37 3.54
N ALA A 334 -10.24 12.89 4.04
CA ALA A 334 -10.21 14.19 4.69
C ALA A 334 -8.90 14.93 4.48
N VAL A 335 -8.96 16.25 4.66
CA VAL A 335 -7.77 17.09 4.84
C VAL A 335 -7.66 17.46 6.31
N VAL A 336 -6.56 17.07 6.93
CA VAL A 336 -6.16 17.55 8.27
C VAL A 336 -5.39 18.85 8.06
N SER A 337 -5.90 19.94 8.62
CA SER A 337 -5.33 21.29 8.46
C SER A 337 -4.92 21.86 9.81
N TYR A 338 -3.70 22.40 9.85
CA TYR A 338 -3.22 23.27 10.91
C TYR A 338 -3.05 24.68 10.35
N THR A 339 -3.67 25.67 10.98
CA THR A 339 -3.57 27.09 10.59
C THR A 339 -2.96 27.97 11.69
N GLY A 340 -2.41 27.36 12.73
CA GLY A 340 -1.96 28.05 13.94
C GLY A 340 -2.85 27.79 15.16
N GLY A 341 -2.34 28.10 16.36
CA GLY A 341 -3.08 27.91 17.61
C GLY A 341 -3.06 26.47 18.13
N PRO A 342 -4.05 26.08 18.96
CA PRO A 342 -4.06 24.80 19.66
C PRO A 342 -4.80 23.67 18.92
N ASN A 343 -5.42 23.94 17.77
CA ASN A 343 -6.37 23.01 17.14
C ASN A 343 -5.90 22.51 15.78
N LEU A 344 -6.24 21.25 15.47
CA LEU A 344 -6.30 20.71 14.12
C LEU A 344 -7.75 20.65 13.66
N ILE A 345 -8.00 21.02 12.40
CA ILE A 345 -9.31 20.97 11.77
C ILE A 345 -9.30 19.88 10.71
N ILE A 346 -10.28 18.98 10.77
CA ILE A 346 -10.46 17.89 9.81
C ILE A 346 -11.70 18.19 8.99
N VAL A 347 -11.53 18.32 7.68
CA VAL A 347 -12.62 18.58 6.72
C VAL A 347 -12.69 17.48 5.67
N PRO A 348 -13.87 17.17 5.11
CA PRO A 348 -14.02 16.19 4.04
C PRO A 348 -13.18 16.58 2.83
N ASP A 349 -12.56 15.58 2.22
CA ASP A 349 -11.78 15.74 0.99
C ASP A 349 -12.51 15.11 -0.19
N ASN A 350 -12.97 15.96 -1.11
CA ASN A 350 -13.62 15.54 -2.36
C ASN A 350 -12.62 15.33 -3.50
N GLY A 351 -11.31 15.34 -3.22
CA GLY A 351 -10.26 15.10 -4.19
C GLY A 351 -10.17 13.65 -4.68
N PHE A 352 -9.12 13.35 -5.43
CA PHE A 352 -8.87 12.00 -5.97
C PHE A 352 -8.38 11.03 -4.90
N PRO A 353 -8.60 9.71 -5.05
CA PRO A 353 -7.99 8.70 -4.18
C PRO A 353 -6.47 8.84 -4.11
N ALA A 354 -5.88 8.43 -2.99
CA ALA A 354 -4.45 8.53 -2.72
C ALA A 354 -3.60 7.62 -3.63
N LEU A 355 -4.21 6.57 -4.21
CA LEU A 355 -3.55 5.60 -5.06
C LEU A 355 -4.35 5.32 -6.36
N PRO A 356 -3.70 4.77 -7.40
CA PRO A 356 -4.41 4.23 -8.55
C PRO A 356 -5.21 2.97 -8.18
N LYS A 357 -6.23 2.66 -9.00
CA LYS A 357 -7.20 1.57 -8.73
C LYS A 357 -6.53 0.21 -8.50
N ASP A 358 -5.48 -0.11 -9.25
CA ASP A 358 -4.79 -1.40 -9.16
C ASP A 358 -4.04 -1.58 -7.84
N LEU A 359 -3.58 -0.49 -7.21
CA LEU A 359 -3.00 -0.52 -5.87
C LEU A 359 -4.08 -0.52 -4.79
N HIS A 360 -5.19 0.20 -4.96
CA HIS A 360 -6.33 0.10 -4.03
C HIS A 360 -6.90 -1.33 -3.97
N ALA A 361 -6.94 -2.03 -5.10
CA ALA A 361 -7.40 -3.43 -5.17
C ALA A 361 -6.60 -4.38 -4.26
N ARG A 362 -5.43 -3.97 -3.74
CA ARG A 362 -4.68 -4.74 -2.73
C ARG A 362 -5.39 -4.84 -1.39
N TRP A 363 -6.22 -3.86 -1.03
CA TRP A 363 -7.07 -3.95 0.16
C TRP A 363 -8.36 -4.71 -0.08
N GLU A 364 -8.80 -4.81 -1.33
CA GLU A 364 -9.95 -5.61 -1.72
C GLU A 364 -9.58 -7.11 -1.82
N GLY A 365 -8.30 -7.41 -2.04
CA GLY A 365 -7.79 -8.74 -2.38
C GLY A 365 -6.81 -9.34 -1.37
N LEU A 366 -7.31 -9.68 -0.17
CA LEU A 366 -6.81 -10.76 0.70
C LEU A 366 -7.95 -11.48 1.46
N LYS A 367 -9.16 -10.86 1.53
CA LYS A 367 -10.40 -11.58 1.85
C LYS A 367 -10.80 -12.59 0.77
N HIS A 368 -10.24 -12.44 -0.44
CA HIS A 368 -10.41 -13.34 -1.58
C HIS A 368 -9.02 -13.68 -2.10
N GLN A 369 -8.42 -14.71 -1.49
CA GLN A 369 -7.18 -15.32 -1.95
C GLN A 369 -7.31 -15.60 -3.45
N ARG A 370 -6.23 -15.33 -4.21
CA ARG A 370 -6.13 -15.39 -5.68
C ARG A 370 -6.29 -16.81 -6.25
N PHE A 371 -7.29 -17.54 -5.78
CA PHE A 371 -7.49 -18.94 -6.02
C PHE A 371 -7.82 -19.27 -7.48
N ARG A 372 -8.45 -18.34 -8.17
CA ARG A 372 -8.68 -18.40 -9.62
C ARG A 372 -7.39 -18.57 -10.41
N GLN A 373 -6.23 -18.21 -9.86
CA GLN A 373 -4.94 -18.49 -10.52
C GLN A 373 -4.59 -19.98 -10.48
N PHE A 374 -5.03 -20.74 -9.47
CA PHE A 374 -4.92 -22.20 -9.47
C PHE A 374 -5.76 -22.80 -10.60
N PHE A 375 -7.02 -22.39 -10.77
CA PHE A 375 -7.86 -22.85 -11.90
C PHE A 375 -7.25 -22.59 -13.29
N ARG A 376 -6.42 -21.55 -13.42
CA ARG A 376 -5.76 -21.23 -14.69
C ARG A 376 -4.53 -22.09 -14.96
N ARG A 377 -3.84 -22.53 -13.90
CA ARG A 377 -2.53 -23.20 -13.96
C ARG A 377 -2.62 -24.71 -13.75
N MET A 378 -3.61 -25.18 -13.02
CA MET A 378 -3.85 -26.58 -12.76
C MET A 378 -4.65 -27.20 -13.92
N PRO A 379 -4.44 -28.49 -14.22
CA PRO A 379 -5.31 -29.24 -15.13
C PRO A 379 -6.77 -29.19 -14.67
N THR A 380 -7.71 -29.54 -15.56
CA THR A 380 -9.15 -29.62 -15.25
C THR A 380 -9.55 -30.94 -14.59
N ASP A 381 -8.60 -31.87 -14.35
CA ASP A 381 -8.86 -33.14 -13.68
C ASP A 381 -9.09 -32.92 -12.18
N ILE A 382 -10.27 -33.32 -11.70
CA ILE A 382 -10.66 -33.20 -10.30
C ILE A 382 -9.75 -33.98 -9.33
N SER A 383 -9.08 -35.02 -9.83
CA SER A 383 -8.13 -35.84 -9.06
C SER A 383 -6.93 -35.02 -8.59
N ASP A 384 -6.45 -34.08 -9.42
CA ASP A 384 -5.34 -33.18 -9.05
C ASP A 384 -5.72 -32.25 -7.91
N TYR A 385 -6.98 -31.77 -7.89
CA TYR A 385 -7.49 -30.94 -6.80
C TYR A 385 -7.68 -31.75 -5.53
N ARG A 386 -8.09 -33.02 -5.62
CA ARG A 386 -8.15 -33.92 -4.46
C ARG A 386 -6.78 -34.14 -3.84
N VAL A 387 -5.74 -34.33 -4.66
CA VAL A 387 -4.35 -34.44 -4.17
C VAL A 387 -3.88 -33.13 -3.55
N LEU A 388 -4.14 -32.00 -4.20
CA LEU A 388 -3.79 -30.66 -3.70
C LEU A 388 -4.45 -30.37 -2.34
N PHE A 389 -5.72 -30.72 -2.16
CA PHE A 389 -6.48 -30.42 -0.95
C PHE A 389 -6.32 -31.46 0.16
N ARG A 390 -5.83 -32.67 -0.14
CA ARG A 390 -5.48 -33.71 0.84
C ARG A 390 -4.02 -33.68 1.29
N ALA A 391 -3.18 -32.85 0.67
CA ALA A 391 -1.81 -32.64 1.13
C ALA A 391 -1.84 -32.21 2.62
N PRO A 392 -1.12 -32.91 3.53
CA PRO A 392 -1.20 -32.65 4.97
C PRO A 392 -0.89 -31.17 5.26
N ALA A 393 -1.62 -30.61 6.24
CA ALA A 393 -1.81 -29.22 6.69
C ALA A 393 -0.55 -28.32 6.86
N SER A 394 0.37 -28.38 5.91
CA SER A 394 1.62 -27.62 5.81
C SER A 394 1.47 -26.38 4.94
N LEU A 395 0.31 -26.19 4.29
CA LEU A 395 -0.07 -24.94 3.65
C LEU A 395 -0.70 -24.03 4.71
N PRO A 396 -0.09 -22.88 5.05
CA PRO A 396 -0.67 -21.89 5.99
C PRO A 396 -1.86 -21.11 5.38
N ILE A 397 -2.56 -21.71 4.42
CA ILE A 397 -3.60 -21.06 3.60
C ILE A 397 -4.97 -21.52 4.12
N ASN A 398 -5.66 -20.64 4.84
CA ASN A 398 -7.06 -20.83 5.16
C ASN A 398 -7.92 -20.53 3.92
N VAL A 399 -8.26 -21.56 3.14
CA VAL A 399 -9.00 -21.44 1.87
C VAL A 399 -10.38 -20.81 2.05
N LEU A 400 -11.06 -21.16 3.13
CA LEU A 400 -12.40 -20.67 3.44
C LEU A 400 -12.39 -19.29 4.08
N ALA A 401 -11.25 -18.86 4.66
CA ALA A 401 -11.12 -17.62 5.42
C ALA A 401 -12.22 -17.42 6.48
N GLY A 402 -12.76 -18.52 7.04
CA GLY A 402 -13.88 -18.50 8.00
C GLY A 402 -15.28 -18.33 7.38
N GLY A 403 -15.42 -18.34 6.05
CA GLY A 403 -16.69 -18.28 5.35
C GLY A 403 -17.42 -19.62 5.28
N ASN A 404 -18.75 -19.57 5.39
CA ASN A 404 -19.65 -20.71 5.14
C ASN A 404 -20.22 -20.66 3.71
N VAL A 405 -20.97 -21.70 3.32
CA VAL A 405 -21.58 -21.83 1.99
C VAL A 405 -22.42 -20.61 1.61
N ARG A 406 -23.14 -20.04 2.57
CA ARG A 406 -23.99 -18.86 2.35
C ARG A 406 -23.16 -17.63 1.99
N GLY A 407 -22.07 -17.38 2.72
CA GLY A 407 -21.12 -16.32 2.38
C GLY A 407 -20.46 -16.52 1.02
N ILE A 408 -20.13 -17.76 0.66
CA ILE A 408 -19.60 -18.10 -0.67
C ILE A 408 -20.62 -17.76 -1.78
N MET A 409 -21.89 -18.10 -1.56
CA MET A 409 -22.97 -17.78 -2.51
C MET A 409 -23.18 -16.26 -2.66
N ASP A 410 -23.13 -15.51 -1.55
CA ASP A 410 -23.29 -14.05 -1.57
C ASP A 410 -22.15 -13.39 -2.36
N ASP A 411 -20.91 -13.85 -2.18
CA ASP A 411 -19.76 -13.39 -2.96
C ASP A 411 -19.86 -13.76 -4.45
N MET A 412 -20.40 -14.93 -4.80
CA MET A 412 -20.64 -15.29 -6.19
C MET A 412 -21.69 -14.40 -6.86
N ARG A 413 -22.76 -14.03 -6.14
CA ARG A 413 -23.80 -13.12 -6.65
C ARG A 413 -23.27 -11.72 -6.92
N ARG A 414 -22.30 -11.23 -6.14
CA ARG A 414 -21.61 -9.95 -6.36
C ARG A 414 -20.80 -9.88 -7.66
N GLY A 415 -20.66 -11.00 -8.38
CA GLY A 415 -20.08 -11.03 -9.72
C GLY A 415 -21.01 -10.57 -10.84
N LYS A 416 -22.30 -10.38 -10.55
CA LYS A 416 -23.26 -9.80 -11.51
C LYS A 416 -23.03 -8.31 -11.68
N ASP A 417 -23.16 -7.85 -12.90
CA ASP A 417 -23.19 -6.42 -13.22
C ASP A 417 -24.50 -5.83 -12.64
N ASP A 418 -24.43 -4.63 -12.08
CA ASP A 418 -25.55 -3.93 -11.44
C ASP A 418 -25.85 -2.63 -12.16
N TRP A 419 -27.11 -2.20 -12.19
CA TRP A 419 -27.50 -0.96 -12.87
C TRP A 419 -27.76 0.13 -11.83
N ASP A 420 -27.02 1.24 -11.91
CA ASP A 420 -27.25 2.40 -11.06
C ASP A 420 -28.32 3.31 -11.71
N PRO A 421 -29.55 3.35 -11.18
CA PRO A 421 -30.61 4.18 -11.74
C PRO A 421 -30.40 5.68 -11.49
N ASP A 422 -29.62 6.05 -10.47
CA ASP A 422 -29.39 7.44 -10.07
C ASP A 422 -28.27 8.06 -10.92
N GLU A 423 -27.25 7.26 -11.29
CA GLU A 423 -26.13 7.69 -12.12
C GLU A 423 -26.26 7.28 -13.59
N GLY A 424 -27.28 6.50 -13.95
CA GLY A 424 -27.58 6.08 -15.32
C GLY A 424 -26.47 5.25 -15.97
N ARG A 425 -25.76 4.43 -15.19
CA ARG A 425 -24.61 3.64 -15.66
C ARG A 425 -24.60 2.22 -15.09
N GLU A 426 -23.98 1.31 -15.85
CA GLU A 426 -23.71 -0.06 -15.43
C GLU A 426 -22.48 -0.10 -14.50
N ILE A 427 -22.64 -0.68 -13.32
CA ILE A 427 -21.59 -0.99 -12.37
C ILE A 427 -21.10 -2.40 -12.67
N ASP A 428 -19.85 -2.51 -13.14
CA ASP A 428 -19.21 -3.81 -13.35
C ASP A 428 -19.22 -4.65 -12.07
N GLY A 429 -19.74 -5.87 -12.17
CA GLY A 429 -19.74 -6.84 -11.10
C GLY A 429 -18.33 -7.29 -10.72
N LEU A 430 -18.16 -7.75 -9.48
CA LEU A 430 -16.89 -8.26 -8.96
C LEU A 430 -16.59 -9.67 -9.49
N LYS A 431 -16.40 -9.83 -10.80
CA LYS A 431 -16.17 -11.12 -11.47
C LYS A 431 -14.94 -11.86 -10.95
N GLY A 432 -13.96 -11.14 -10.38
CA GLY A 432 -12.81 -11.75 -9.71
C GLY A 432 -13.18 -12.45 -8.42
N LEU A 433 -13.93 -11.75 -7.56
CA LEU A 433 -14.48 -12.26 -6.31
C LEU A 433 -15.30 -13.52 -6.55
N ALA A 434 -16.26 -13.46 -7.48
CA ALA A 434 -17.13 -14.60 -7.75
C ALA A 434 -16.33 -15.84 -8.15
N ARG A 435 -15.33 -15.70 -9.04
CA ARG A 435 -14.46 -16.80 -9.47
C ARG A 435 -13.61 -17.39 -8.34
N ASP A 436 -13.11 -16.57 -7.43
CA ASP A 436 -12.37 -17.05 -6.25
C ASP A 436 -13.33 -17.80 -5.29
N SER A 437 -14.57 -17.33 -5.15
CA SER A 437 -15.60 -18.01 -4.35
C SER A 437 -16.04 -19.35 -4.95
N ALA A 438 -16.06 -19.49 -6.29
CA ALA A 438 -16.26 -20.80 -6.93
C ALA A 438 -15.14 -21.79 -6.59
N PHE A 439 -13.89 -21.33 -6.42
CA PHE A 439 -12.80 -22.21 -5.96
C PHE A 439 -13.00 -22.67 -4.52
N ARG A 440 -13.46 -21.77 -3.64
CA ARG A 440 -13.79 -22.11 -2.25
C ARG A 440 -14.92 -23.12 -2.17
N LEU A 441 -15.92 -22.97 -3.03
CA LEU A 441 -17.00 -23.94 -3.17
C LEU A 441 -16.45 -25.32 -3.57
N LEU A 442 -15.57 -25.38 -4.58
CA LEU A 442 -14.91 -26.63 -4.98
C LEU A 442 -14.09 -27.24 -3.84
N TYR A 443 -13.36 -26.44 -3.08
CA TYR A 443 -12.61 -26.90 -1.91
C TYR A 443 -13.53 -27.54 -0.86
N LEU A 444 -14.69 -26.93 -0.54
CA LEU A 444 -15.67 -27.52 0.37
C LEU A 444 -16.13 -28.89 -0.13
N PHE A 445 -16.51 -29.01 -1.40
CA PHE A 445 -16.94 -30.27 -1.98
C PHE A 445 -15.89 -31.39 -1.94
N LEU A 446 -14.60 -31.05 -1.93
CA LEU A 446 -13.52 -32.03 -1.98
C LEU A 446 -12.93 -32.38 -0.61
N VAL A 447 -13.07 -31.51 0.40
CA VAL A 447 -12.52 -31.72 1.76
C VAL A 447 -13.59 -32.14 2.75
N GLN A 448 -14.84 -31.75 2.56
CA GLN A 448 -15.91 -32.04 3.50
C GLN A 448 -16.40 -33.49 3.35
N GLU A 449 -16.24 -34.29 4.40
CA GLU A 449 -16.63 -35.72 4.43
C GLU A 449 -18.14 -35.90 4.64
N SER A 450 -18.81 -34.95 5.32
CA SER A 450 -20.25 -34.98 5.57
C SER A 450 -20.86 -33.58 5.64
N TRP A 451 -22.10 -33.46 5.15
CA TRP A 451 -22.84 -32.20 5.08
C TRP A 451 -24.08 -32.29 5.96
N HIS A 452 -24.39 -31.21 6.68
CA HIS A 452 -25.73 -31.05 7.25
C HIS A 452 -26.74 -30.79 6.12
N VAL A 453 -27.99 -31.29 6.25
CA VAL A 453 -29.02 -31.21 5.20
C VAL A 453 -29.24 -29.78 4.68
N GLY A 454 -29.19 -28.78 5.56
CA GLY A 454 -29.31 -27.37 5.19
C GLY A 454 -28.13 -26.83 4.37
N ASP A 455 -26.90 -27.24 4.70
CA ASP A 455 -25.69 -26.83 4.00
C ASP A 455 -25.52 -27.54 2.66
N GLN A 456 -25.98 -28.79 2.56
CA GLN A 456 -25.96 -29.56 1.31
C GLN A 456 -26.84 -28.89 0.24
N LYS A 457 -28.07 -28.49 0.60
CA LYS A 457 -28.96 -27.77 -0.31
C LYS A 457 -28.38 -26.41 -0.71
N ALA A 458 -27.77 -25.69 0.23
CA ALA A 458 -27.12 -24.41 -0.05
C ALA A 458 -25.93 -24.58 -1.01
N ALA A 459 -25.13 -25.63 -0.84
CA ALA A 459 -23.95 -25.89 -1.65
C ALA A 459 -24.34 -26.31 -3.07
N TYR A 460 -25.40 -27.12 -3.21
CA TYR A 460 -25.98 -27.47 -4.50
C TYR A 460 -26.46 -26.22 -5.26
N ASN A 461 -27.21 -25.33 -4.60
CA ASN A 461 -27.66 -24.08 -5.22
C ASN A 461 -26.49 -23.17 -5.63
N ALA A 462 -25.43 -23.15 -4.83
CA ALA A 462 -24.20 -22.43 -5.13
C ALA A 462 -23.50 -23.01 -6.37
N ALA A 463 -23.44 -24.33 -6.51
CA ALA A 463 -22.88 -24.99 -7.69
C ALA A 463 -23.71 -24.69 -8.94
N LEU A 464 -25.04 -24.80 -8.83
CA LEU A 464 -25.97 -24.49 -9.92
C LEU A 464 -25.84 -23.03 -10.38
N PHE A 465 -25.61 -22.10 -9.45
CA PHE A 465 -25.33 -20.71 -9.77
C PHE A 465 -24.05 -20.55 -10.59
N ALA A 466 -22.96 -21.22 -10.21
CA ALA A 466 -21.71 -21.15 -10.96
C ALA A 466 -21.87 -21.65 -12.41
N VAL A 467 -22.62 -22.74 -12.60
CA VAL A 467 -22.88 -23.34 -13.93
C VAL A 467 -23.76 -22.46 -14.81
N SER A 468 -24.79 -21.85 -14.22
CA SER A 468 -25.76 -21.02 -14.94
C SER A 468 -25.25 -19.63 -15.33
N HIS A 469 -24.03 -19.24 -14.90
CA HIS A 469 -23.49 -17.89 -15.15
C HIS A 469 -22.16 -17.92 -15.94
N PRO A 470 -22.15 -18.37 -17.21
CA PRO A 470 -20.92 -18.55 -18.00
C PRO A 470 -20.18 -17.24 -18.31
N ARG A 471 -20.87 -16.09 -18.28
CA ARG A 471 -20.25 -14.75 -18.40
C ARG A 471 -19.37 -14.42 -17.19
N ILE A 472 -19.71 -14.95 -16.03
CA ILE A 472 -18.95 -14.80 -14.78
C ILE A 472 -17.89 -15.91 -14.71
N PHE A 473 -18.28 -17.17 -14.88
CA PHE A 473 -17.44 -18.37 -14.74
C PHE A 473 -17.09 -18.94 -16.12
N ARG A 474 -15.86 -18.67 -16.59
CA ARG A 474 -15.41 -19.06 -17.94
C ARG A 474 -15.41 -20.58 -18.14
N TYR A 475 -15.43 -21.03 -19.40
CA TYR A 475 -15.52 -22.44 -19.84
C TYR A 475 -14.65 -23.45 -19.06
N ARG A 476 -13.38 -23.14 -18.77
CA ARG A 476 -12.50 -24.03 -17.98
C ARG A 476 -12.98 -24.31 -16.55
N THR A 477 -13.71 -23.39 -15.94
CA THR A 477 -14.33 -23.59 -14.61
C THR A 477 -15.57 -24.49 -14.71
N LEU A 478 -16.16 -24.62 -15.89
CA LEU A 478 -17.35 -25.42 -16.18
C LEU A 478 -17.01 -26.84 -16.71
N GLU A 479 -15.83 -27.02 -17.32
CA GLU A 479 -15.32 -28.31 -17.80
C GLU A 479 -14.99 -29.32 -16.69
N MET A 480 -14.87 -28.84 -15.45
CA MET A 480 -14.81 -29.72 -14.29
C MET A 480 -16.17 -30.38 -14.14
N ASN A 481 -16.33 -31.59 -14.69
CA ASN A 481 -17.59 -32.33 -14.75
C ASN A 481 -18.28 -32.43 -13.38
N LEU A 482 -19.16 -31.46 -13.09
CA LEU A 482 -19.99 -31.38 -11.89
C LEU A 482 -21.03 -32.52 -11.86
N ASP A 483 -21.30 -33.15 -13.01
CA ASP A 483 -22.22 -34.29 -13.14
C ASP A 483 -21.75 -35.54 -12.39
N LYS A 484 -20.43 -35.68 -12.14
CA LYS A 484 -19.88 -36.75 -11.27
C LYS A 484 -20.12 -36.50 -9.78
N TRP A 485 -20.71 -35.36 -9.39
CA TRP A 485 -21.07 -35.07 -8.00
C TRP A 485 -22.38 -35.74 -7.56
N SER A 486 -23.09 -36.38 -8.50
CA SER A 486 -24.40 -37.03 -8.29
C SER A 486 -24.33 -38.44 -7.68
N SER A 487 -23.19 -39.13 -7.79
CA SER A 487 -23.09 -40.58 -7.49
C SER A 487 -22.66 -40.93 -6.06
N GLY A 488 -22.74 -39.97 -5.13
CA GLY A 488 -22.46 -40.19 -3.69
C GLY A 488 -23.66 -40.64 -2.85
N SER A 489 -24.84 -40.81 -3.44
CA SER A 489 -26.01 -41.40 -2.78
C SER A 489 -26.01 -42.91 -3.04
N SER A 490 -25.38 -43.67 -2.15
CA SER A 490 -25.73 -45.08 -1.97
C SER A 490 -26.53 -45.22 -0.68
N SER A 491 -27.85 -45.09 -0.79
CA SER A 491 -28.76 -45.81 0.10
C SER A 491 -30.00 -46.15 -0.71
N SER A 492 -30.15 -47.46 -0.94
CA SER A 492 -31.39 -48.20 -1.15
C SER A 492 -32.66 -47.36 -1.27
N ASP A 493 -33.35 -47.48 -2.40
CA ASP A 493 -34.80 -47.58 -2.36
C ASP A 493 -35.25 -48.65 -3.33
N GLU A 494 -36.01 -49.57 -2.75
CA GLU A 494 -36.75 -50.64 -3.39
C GLU A 494 -37.81 -50.04 -4.33
N ASP A 495 -38.01 -50.79 -5.41
CA ASP A 495 -39.15 -50.77 -6.29
C ASP A 495 -40.47 -50.77 -5.51
N MET A 496 -41.37 -49.81 -5.77
CA MET A 496 -42.83 -50.02 -5.80
C MET A 496 -43.56 -48.77 -6.34
N THR A 497 -44.19 -48.97 -7.51
CA THR A 497 -45.53 -48.49 -7.95
C THR A 497 -45.71 -47.00 -8.27
N THR A 498 -45.70 -46.61 -9.55
CA THR A 498 -46.87 -46.48 -10.48
C THR A 498 -47.94 -45.47 -10.06
N GLU A 499 -47.96 -44.33 -10.75
CA GLU A 499 -49.11 -43.53 -11.25
C GLU A 499 -48.47 -42.27 -11.89
N GLY A 500 -48.42 -42.12 -13.22
CA GLY A 500 -49.55 -41.90 -14.12
C GLY A 500 -49.45 -40.48 -14.69
N GLU A 501 -48.51 -40.23 -15.60
CA GLU A 501 -48.42 -38.96 -16.35
C GLU A 501 -49.66 -38.80 -17.25
N VAL A 502 -50.49 -37.81 -16.95
CA VAL A 502 -51.57 -37.37 -17.82
C VAL A 502 -51.06 -36.24 -18.70
N LEU A 503 -50.86 -36.57 -19.97
CA LEU A 503 -50.78 -35.65 -21.10
C LEU A 503 -52.07 -34.82 -21.20
N TYR A 504 -51.93 -33.51 -21.26
CA TYR A 504 -52.93 -32.64 -21.90
C TYR A 504 -52.23 -31.79 -22.95
N ASP A 505 -52.40 -32.21 -24.21
CA ASP A 505 -52.36 -31.36 -25.38
C ASP A 505 -53.78 -31.31 -25.96
N SER A 506 -54.30 -30.11 -26.18
CA SER A 506 -55.28 -29.78 -27.23
C SER A 506 -55.73 -28.32 -27.13
N ASN A 507 -55.16 -27.52 -28.03
CA ASN A 507 -55.87 -26.81 -29.11
C ASN A 507 -56.89 -25.68 -28.86
N ASP A 508 -56.72 -24.71 -29.76
CA ASP A 508 -57.71 -23.87 -30.46
C ASP A 508 -58.32 -22.63 -29.76
N SER A 509 -57.98 -21.44 -30.26
CA SER A 509 -58.70 -20.88 -31.43
C SER A 509 -58.23 -19.47 -31.81
N TYR A 510 -58.24 -19.25 -33.13
CA TYR A 510 -57.99 -18.02 -33.88
C TYR A 510 -59.05 -16.93 -33.62
N PHE A 511 -58.70 -15.64 -33.80
CA PHE A 511 -59.43 -14.71 -34.69
C PHE A 511 -58.62 -13.43 -35.02
N TYR A 512 -58.75 -13.03 -36.29
CA TYR A 512 -58.17 -11.90 -37.02
C TYR A 512 -58.69 -10.51 -36.57
N TYR A 513 -57.91 -9.43 -36.76
CA TYR A 513 -58.15 -8.41 -37.82
C TYR A 513 -57.06 -7.32 -37.91
N SER A 514 -56.83 -6.94 -39.16
CA SER A 514 -55.91 -5.97 -39.76
C SER A 514 -56.45 -4.52 -39.80
N GLY A 515 -55.53 -3.55 -39.92
CA GLY A 515 -55.78 -2.18 -40.43
C GLY A 515 -54.54 -1.28 -40.20
N LEU A 516 -53.61 -1.17 -41.17
CA LEU A 516 -53.46 -0.09 -42.19
C LEU A 516 -52.96 1.24 -41.55
N SER A 517 -51.68 1.60 -41.71
CA SER A 517 -51.07 2.42 -42.81
C SER A 517 -51.59 3.87 -42.81
N ASP A 518 -50.74 4.90 -42.93
CA ASP A 518 -49.74 5.13 -43.98
C ASP A 518 -48.35 5.57 -43.52
#